data_AF-A0A920LZR6-F1
#
_entry.id   AF-A0A920LZR6-F1
#
_cell.length_a   1.000
_cell.length_b   1.000
_cell.length_c   1.000
_cell.angle_alpha   90.00
_cell.angle_beta   90.00
_cell.angle_gamma   90.00
#
_symmetry.space_group_name_H-M   'P 1'
#
loop_
_entity.id
_entity.type
_entity.pdbx_description
1 polymer ?
#
loop_
_entity_poly.entity_id
_entity_poly.type
_entity_poly.pdbx_seq_one_letter_code
_entity_poly.pdbx_strand_id
1 'polypeptide(L)'
;MSWFARYHFVFLGTSSLTSVFGGSFGTINGEDVTETDLQLASNTAVQRFKSIYGEEFDFDMLDDDLRMESIKQELIVQKVLQSGARSLGLINNNTVDEAKKSIIRNPQFQINGIFDENVYEAQVNSNGYTKEGYIELMTNLLASELYRSSLTGLNFATDYEIFELTKLLEKSSDIEFTKLSYNGLKMKLLNIR
;
A
#
# COMPACT_ATOMS: atom_id res chain seq x y z
N MET A 1 -21.75 31.63 0.14
CA MET A 1 -21.65 30.47 -0.77
C MET A 1 -20.18 30.21 -1.04
N SER A 2 -19.73 29.02 -0.63
CA SER A 2 -18.49 28.31 -0.98
C SER A 2 -17.13 29.03 -0.96
N TRP A 3 -16.40 28.75 0.11
CA TRP A 3 -14.94 28.73 0.21
C TRP A 3 -14.37 27.68 -0.77
N PHE A 4 -13.37 28.05 -1.57
CA PHE A 4 -12.49 27.09 -2.24
C PHE A 4 -11.07 27.27 -1.71
N ALA A 5 -10.67 26.42 -0.77
CA ALA A 5 -9.28 26.28 -0.37
C ALA A 5 -8.55 25.47 -1.45
N ARG A 6 -7.70 26.14 -2.23
CA ARG A 6 -6.65 25.47 -3.03
C ARG A 6 -5.55 25.07 -2.06
N TYR A 7 -5.40 23.78 -1.80
CA TYR A 7 -4.22 23.26 -1.12
C TYR A 7 -3.00 23.51 -2.02
N HIS A 8 -2.13 24.42 -1.58
CA HIS A 8 -0.81 24.61 -2.16
C HIS A 8 0.15 23.77 -1.33
N PHE A 9 0.90 22.87 -1.96
CA PHE A 9 2.03 22.21 -1.31
C PHE A 9 3.26 23.10 -1.51
N VAL A 10 3.84 23.57 -0.40
CA VAL A 10 5.10 24.32 -0.39
C VAL A 10 6.17 23.40 0.19
N PHE A 11 7.15 23.02 -0.64
CA PHE A 11 8.39 22.40 -0.16
C PHE A 11 9.26 23.53 0.42
N LEU A 12 9.29 23.67 1.74
CA LEU A 12 10.26 24.54 2.40
C LEU A 12 11.54 23.73 2.63
N GLY A 13 12.47 23.86 1.70
CA GLY A 13 13.86 23.46 1.91
C GLY A 13 14.50 24.38 2.96
N THR A 14 14.65 23.90 4.18
CA THR A 14 15.60 24.49 5.15
C THR A 14 16.62 23.41 5.52
N SER A 15 17.88 23.80 5.42
CA SER A 15 19.05 22.96 5.32
C SER A 15 19.45 22.28 6.64
N SER A 16 20.01 21.07 6.55
CA SER A 16 21.26 20.72 7.25
C SER A 16 21.90 19.51 6.56
N LEU A 17 22.92 19.73 5.73
CA LEU A 17 24.30 19.40 6.05
C LEU A 17 24.46 17.95 6.52
N THR A 18 24.76 17.06 5.56
CA THR A 18 25.61 15.87 5.71
C THR A 18 25.76 15.36 7.16
N SER A 19 24.86 14.49 7.62
CA SER A 19 25.21 13.60 8.73
C SER A 19 26.13 12.52 8.16
N VAL A 20 27.34 12.50 8.66
CA VAL A 20 28.51 11.89 8.01
C VAL A 20 28.49 10.35 8.01
N PHE A 21 27.42 9.69 8.49
CA PHE A 21 27.19 8.25 8.33
C PHE A 21 25.68 7.95 8.34
N GLY A 22 25.02 7.97 7.17
CA GLY A 22 23.62 7.52 7.00
C GLY A 22 22.84 8.39 6.01
N GLY A 23 22.72 7.93 4.76
CA GLY A 23 22.08 8.66 3.65
C GLY A 23 20.56 8.85 3.82
N SER A 24 20.15 10.01 4.36
CA SER A 24 18.78 10.50 4.25
C SER A 24 18.61 11.26 2.93
N PHE A 25 17.60 10.88 2.15
CA PHE A 25 17.24 11.50 0.85
C PHE A 25 16.23 12.64 1.00
N GLY A 26 15.93 13.05 2.24
CA GLY A 26 14.94 14.07 2.57
C GLY A 26 13.94 13.56 3.60
N THR A 27 12.88 14.34 3.84
CA THR A 27 11.82 13.98 4.80
C THR A 27 10.43 14.06 4.17
N ILE A 28 9.53 13.21 4.65
CA ILE A 28 8.10 13.23 4.31
C ILE A 28 7.33 13.21 5.64
N ASN A 29 6.55 14.26 5.92
CA ASN A 29 5.83 14.43 7.19
C ASN A 29 6.70 14.24 8.45
N GLY A 30 7.96 14.69 8.38
CA GLY A 30 8.92 14.59 9.49
C GLY A 30 9.59 13.23 9.66
N GLU A 31 9.26 12.24 8.82
CA GLU A 31 10.00 10.97 8.76
C GLU A 31 11.13 11.08 7.73
N ASP A 32 12.34 10.71 8.11
CA ASP A 32 13.49 10.60 7.20
C ASP A 32 13.25 9.52 6.14
N VAL A 33 13.70 9.79 4.92
CA VAL A 33 13.70 8.86 3.79
C VAL A 33 15.08 8.23 3.68
N THR A 34 15.16 6.91 3.88
CA THR A 34 16.39 6.14 3.75
C THR A 34 16.44 5.38 2.41
N GLU A 35 17.62 4.85 2.05
CA GLU A 35 17.76 3.95 0.89
C GLU A 35 16.86 2.70 1.01
N THR A 36 16.75 2.15 2.22
CA THR A 36 15.84 1.04 2.52
C THR A 36 14.40 1.39 2.19
N ASP A 37 13.96 2.61 2.50
CA ASP A 37 12.60 3.04 2.19
C ASP A 37 12.37 3.13 0.68
N LEU A 38 13.36 3.63 -0.06
CA LEU A 38 13.29 3.71 -1.52
C LEU A 38 13.20 2.31 -2.14
N GLN A 39 14.00 1.36 -1.65
CA GLN A 39 13.99 -0.02 -2.12
C GLN A 39 12.64 -0.71 -1.83
N LEU A 40 12.07 -0.50 -0.64
CA LEU A 40 10.75 -1.04 -0.27
C LEU A 40 9.63 -0.44 -1.11
N ALA A 41 9.65 0.88 -1.33
CA ALA A 41 8.70 1.57 -2.20
C ALA A 41 8.80 1.06 -3.65
N SER A 42 10.01 0.84 -4.15
CA SER A 42 10.26 0.28 -5.48
C SER A 42 9.70 -1.13 -5.62
N ASN A 43 10.02 -2.02 -4.68
CA ASN A 43 9.49 -3.38 -4.67
C ASN A 43 7.96 -3.39 -4.59
N THR A 44 7.37 -2.53 -3.76
CA THR A 44 5.91 -2.40 -3.63
C THR A 44 5.28 -1.93 -4.94
N ALA A 45 5.87 -0.94 -5.61
CA ALA A 45 5.40 -0.46 -6.90
C ALA A 45 5.41 -1.59 -7.94
N VAL A 46 6.52 -2.33 -8.06
CA VAL A 46 6.64 -3.49 -8.97
C VAL A 46 5.54 -4.51 -8.69
N GLN A 47 5.34 -4.91 -7.43
CA GLN A 47 4.32 -5.90 -7.06
C GLN A 47 2.90 -5.42 -7.34
N ARG A 48 2.61 -4.14 -7.13
CA ARG A 48 1.30 -3.55 -7.47
C ARG A 48 1.02 -3.64 -8.97
N PHE A 49 2.00 -3.29 -9.81
CA PHE A 49 1.84 -3.37 -11.26
C PHE A 49 1.66 -4.82 -11.73
N LYS A 50 2.43 -5.76 -11.19
CA LYS A 50 2.23 -7.20 -11.46
C LYS A 50 0.84 -7.68 -11.04
N SER A 51 0.34 -7.23 -9.91
CA SER A 51 -1.01 -7.58 -9.44
C SER A 51 -2.12 -7.06 -10.37
N ILE A 52 -1.91 -5.92 -11.03
CA ILE A 52 -2.89 -5.30 -11.94
C ILE A 52 -2.79 -5.88 -13.36
N TYR A 53 -1.57 -6.04 -13.88
CA TYR A 53 -1.31 -6.36 -15.29
C TYR A 53 -0.87 -7.81 -15.54
N GLY A 54 -0.59 -8.57 -14.48
CA GLY A 54 -0.12 -9.96 -14.51
C GLY A 54 1.35 -10.11 -14.11
N GLU A 55 1.71 -11.32 -13.66
CA GLU A 55 3.05 -11.63 -13.13
C GLU A 55 4.21 -11.44 -14.13
N GLU A 56 3.89 -11.59 -15.42
CA GLU A 56 4.82 -11.40 -16.55
C GLU A 56 5.05 -9.92 -16.90
N PHE A 57 4.37 -9.00 -16.22
CA PHE A 57 4.57 -7.57 -16.43
C PHE A 57 5.98 -7.16 -16.00
N ASP A 58 6.70 -6.53 -16.94
CA ASP A 58 8.02 -5.97 -16.70
C ASP A 58 7.91 -4.48 -16.38
N PHE A 59 8.20 -4.13 -15.13
CA PHE A 59 8.16 -2.75 -14.64
C PHE A 59 9.21 -1.87 -15.32
N ASP A 60 10.31 -2.44 -15.81
CA ASP A 60 11.38 -1.69 -16.47
C ASP A 60 11.04 -1.28 -17.91
N MET A 61 9.95 -1.82 -18.47
CA MET A 61 9.43 -1.36 -19.77
C MET A 61 8.60 -0.08 -19.68
N LEU A 62 8.25 0.38 -18.47
CA LEU A 62 7.58 1.65 -18.27
C LEU A 62 8.54 2.82 -18.52
N ASP A 63 7.98 3.94 -18.96
CA ASP A 63 8.70 5.20 -19.05
C ASP A 63 9.33 5.59 -17.70
N ASP A 64 10.55 6.13 -17.71
CA ASP A 64 11.31 6.44 -16.51
C ASP A 64 10.57 7.40 -15.57
N ASP A 65 9.86 8.40 -16.11
CA ASP A 65 9.10 9.34 -15.30
C ASP A 65 7.94 8.63 -14.60
N LEU A 66 7.27 7.70 -15.30
CA LEU A 66 6.16 6.93 -14.74
C LEU A 66 6.64 5.96 -13.65
N ARG A 67 7.80 5.32 -13.84
CA ARG A 67 8.42 4.48 -12.80
C ARG A 67 8.74 5.31 -11.58
N MET A 68 9.44 6.43 -11.75
CA MET A 68 9.85 7.29 -10.65
C MET A 68 8.65 7.84 -9.87
N GLU A 69 7.61 8.33 -10.56
CA GLU A 69 6.40 8.80 -9.88
C GLU A 69 5.64 7.66 -9.17
N SER A 70 5.65 6.45 -9.73
CA SER A 70 5.05 5.28 -9.06
C SER A 70 5.77 4.92 -7.75
N ILE A 71 7.12 4.92 -7.78
CA ILE A 71 7.95 4.64 -6.60
C ILE A 71 7.79 5.75 -5.56
N LYS A 72 7.83 7.02 -5.99
CA LYS A 72 7.64 8.18 -5.13
C LYS A 72 6.26 8.16 -4.46
N GLN A 73 5.21 7.76 -5.18
CA GLN A 73 3.88 7.64 -4.60
C GLN A 73 3.84 6.56 -3.51
N GLU A 74 4.48 5.41 -3.72
CA GLU A 74 4.60 4.38 -2.67
C GLU A 74 5.39 4.87 -1.47
N LEU A 75 6.49 5.59 -1.71
CA LEU A 75 7.30 6.15 -0.64
C LEU A 75 6.51 7.16 0.20
N ILE A 76 5.72 8.02 -0.44
CA ILE A 76 4.83 8.96 0.26
C ILE A 76 3.82 8.20 1.13
N VAL A 77 3.15 7.18 0.57
CA VAL A 77 2.18 6.37 1.32
C VAL A 77 2.83 5.71 2.52
N GLN A 78 3.99 5.06 2.34
CA GLN A 78 4.76 4.43 3.40
C GLN A 78 5.07 5.43 4.53
N LYS A 79 5.61 6.60 4.20
CA LYS A 79 6.02 7.61 5.20
C LYS A 79 4.85 8.30 5.88
N VAL A 80 3.74 8.53 5.16
CA VAL A 80 2.50 9.06 5.75
C VAL A 80 1.94 8.08 6.78
N LEU A 81 1.90 6.78 6.46
CA LEU A 81 1.44 5.76 7.41
C LEU A 81 2.37 5.64 8.62
N GLN A 82 3.69 5.67 8.40
CA GLN A 82 4.68 5.64 9.48
C GLN A 82 4.55 6.87 10.40
N SER A 83 4.43 8.06 9.83
CA SER A 83 4.21 9.32 10.57
C SER A 83 2.92 9.26 11.39
N GLY A 84 1.83 8.77 10.79
CA GLY A 84 0.56 8.54 11.49
C GLY A 84 0.70 7.57 12.66
N ALA A 85 1.36 6.43 12.44
CA ALA A 85 1.64 5.45 13.48
C ALA A 85 2.47 6.01 14.62
N ARG A 86 3.51 6.81 14.31
CA ARG A 86 4.34 7.51 15.30
C ARG A 86 3.51 8.50 16.11
N SER A 87 2.65 9.28 15.45
CA SER A 87 1.82 10.29 16.11
C SER A 87 0.86 9.72 17.15
N LEU A 88 0.40 8.47 16.94
CA LEU A 88 -0.45 7.74 17.88
C LEU A 88 0.33 6.88 18.89
N GLY A 89 1.66 6.95 18.88
CA GLY A 89 2.51 6.15 19.77
C GLY A 89 2.46 4.65 19.48
N LEU A 90 2.15 4.24 18.25
CA LEU A 90 2.11 2.83 17.84
C LEU A 90 3.51 2.23 17.62
N ILE A 91 4.54 3.07 17.48
CA ILE A 91 5.94 2.64 17.55
C ILE A 91 6.32 2.61 19.03
N ASN A 92 6.09 1.48 19.68
CA ASN A 92 6.31 1.27 21.11
C ASN A 92 6.84 -0.14 21.42
N ASN A 93 7.15 -0.41 22.68
CA ASN A 93 7.73 -1.70 23.10
C ASN A 93 6.84 -2.90 22.77
N ASN A 94 5.51 -2.77 22.88
CA ASN A 94 4.61 -3.88 22.54
C ASN A 94 4.71 -4.21 21.04
N THR A 95 4.75 -3.20 20.18
CA THR A 95 4.92 -3.40 18.73
C THR A 95 6.29 -3.98 18.40
N VAL A 96 7.35 -3.58 19.11
CA VAL A 96 8.69 -4.19 18.97
C VAL A 96 8.65 -5.68 19.34
N ASP A 97 7.99 -6.04 20.43
CA ASP A 97 7.89 -7.43 20.87
C ASP A 97 7.06 -8.27 19.89
N GLU A 98 5.98 -7.73 19.33
CA GLU A 98 5.20 -8.39 18.28
C GLU A 98 5.99 -8.55 16.98
N ALA A 99 6.78 -7.55 16.58
CA ALA A 99 7.69 -7.65 15.45
C ALA A 99 8.71 -8.79 15.65
N LYS A 100 9.34 -8.87 16.83
CA LYS A 100 10.25 -9.97 17.19
C LYS A 100 9.55 -11.33 17.16
N LYS A 101 8.32 -11.45 17.67
CA LYS A 101 7.54 -12.69 17.59
C LYS A 101 7.23 -13.07 16.14
N SER A 102 7.03 -12.10 15.26
CA SER A 102 6.85 -12.36 13.82
C SER A 102 8.14 -12.90 13.20
N ILE A 103 9.29 -12.29 13.51
CA ILE A 103 10.63 -12.76 13.09
C ILE A 103 10.88 -14.19 13.57
N ILE A 104 10.68 -14.48 14.86
CA ILE A 104 10.90 -15.82 15.43
C ILE A 104 10.03 -16.90 14.74
N ARG A 105 8.81 -16.54 14.33
CA ARG A 105 7.88 -17.44 13.64
C ARG A 105 8.17 -17.62 12.15
N ASN A 106 9.01 -16.78 11.55
CA ASN A 106 9.32 -16.87 10.12
C ASN A 106 10.18 -18.11 9.85
N PRO A 107 9.73 -19.07 9.01
CA PRO A 107 10.48 -20.29 8.70
C PRO A 107 11.86 -20.04 8.08
N GLN A 108 12.08 -18.89 7.44
CA GLN A 108 13.38 -18.53 6.86
C GLN A 108 14.47 -18.34 7.92
N PHE A 109 14.09 -18.08 9.17
CA PHE A 109 15.01 -17.88 10.28
C PHE A 109 15.05 -19.09 11.24
N GLN A 110 14.62 -20.26 10.78
CA GLN A 110 14.51 -21.46 11.60
C GLN A 110 15.38 -22.62 11.07
N ILE A 111 15.95 -23.40 11.98
CA ILE A 111 16.52 -24.73 11.72
C ILE A 111 15.62 -25.76 12.39
N ASN A 112 15.15 -26.75 11.62
CA ASN A 112 14.23 -27.78 12.12
C ASN A 112 12.97 -27.21 12.82
N GLY A 113 12.47 -26.06 12.35
CA GLY A 113 11.28 -25.40 12.91
C GLY A 113 11.52 -24.60 14.19
N ILE A 114 12.77 -24.44 14.62
CA ILE A 114 13.15 -23.64 15.80
C ILE A 114 13.99 -22.46 15.33
N PHE A 115 13.69 -21.26 15.85
CA PHE A 115 14.44 -20.05 15.51
C PHE A 115 15.94 -20.22 15.81
N ASP A 116 16.77 -19.87 14.84
CA ASP A 116 18.22 -19.87 14.96
C ASP A 116 18.76 -18.46 14.72
N GLU A 117 19.43 -17.92 15.74
CA GLU A 117 19.95 -16.56 15.74
C GLU A 117 21.06 -16.35 14.68
N ASN A 118 21.91 -17.35 14.43
CA ASN A 118 22.98 -17.23 13.44
C ASN A 118 22.40 -17.23 12.03
N VAL A 119 21.36 -18.04 11.78
CA VAL A 119 20.63 -18.02 10.49
C VAL A 119 19.95 -16.67 10.29
N TYR A 120 19.27 -16.16 11.31
CA TYR A 120 18.65 -14.84 11.27
C TYR A 120 19.68 -13.76 10.93
N GLU A 121 20.76 -13.67 11.70
CA GLU A 121 21.80 -12.65 11.51
C GLU A 121 22.48 -12.77 10.14
N ALA A 122 22.85 -13.98 9.72
CA ALA A 122 23.45 -14.19 8.40
C ALA A 122 22.50 -13.77 7.27
N GLN A 123 21.22 -14.12 7.38
CA GLN A 123 20.22 -13.79 6.37
C GLN A 123 19.97 -12.29 6.29
N VAL A 124 19.75 -11.60 7.42
CA VAL A 124 19.50 -10.14 7.39
C VAL A 124 20.74 -9.37 6.94
N ASN A 125 21.94 -9.76 7.39
CA ASN A 125 23.19 -9.15 6.97
C ASN A 125 23.42 -9.34 5.46
N SER A 126 23.08 -10.51 4.91
CA SER A 126 23.18 -10.76 3.46
C SER A 126 22.24 -9.87 2.63
N ASN A 127 21.17 -9.36 3.25
CA ASN A 127 20.22 -8.43 2.65
C ASN A 127 20.54 -6.95 2.98
N GLY A 128 21.70 -6.67 3.57
CA GLY A 128 22.15 -5.31 3.85
C GLY A 128 21.60 -4.70 5.15
N TYR A 129 20.95 -5.48 6.00
CA TYR A 129 20.43 -5.02 7.29
C TYR A 129 21.32 -5.48 8.43
N THR A 130 21.45 -4.66 9.47
CA THR A 130 21.90 -5.16 10.78
C THR A 130 20.75 -5.90 11.46
N LYS A 131 21.09 -6.74 12.44
CA LYS A 131 20.12 -7.43 13.30
C LYS A 131 19.08 -6.46 13.89
N GLU A 132 19.54 -5.37 14.51
CA GLU A 132 18.68 -4.37 15.13
C GLU A 132 17.93 -3.54 14.09
N GLY A 133 18.56 -3.20 12.97
CA GLY A 133 17.94 -2.44 11.89
C GLY A 133 16.77 -3.19 11.25
N TYR A 134 16.87 -4.51 11.11
CA TYR A 134 15.75 -5.32 10.63
C TYR A 134 14.59 -5.39 11.64
N ILE A 135 14.88 -5.46 12.94
CA ILE A 135 13.84 -5.40 13.99
C ILE A 135 13.13 -4.05 13.94
N GLU A 136 13.89 -2.95 13.80
CA GLU A 136 13.32 -1.60 13.66
C GLU A 136 12.43 -1.49 12.41
N LEU A 137 12.91 -1.99 11.27
CA LEU A 137 12.12 -2.03 10.03
C LEU A 137 10.79 -2.77 10.23
N MET A 138 10.84 -3.99 10.79
CA MET A 138 9.64 -4.79 11.03
C MET A 138 8.69 -4.13 12.04
N THR A 139 9.24 -3.41 13.03
CA THR A 139 8.45 -2.63 14.00
C THR A 139 7.72 -1.49 13.29
N ASN A 140 8.42 -0.73 12.44
CA ASN A 140 7.84 0.40 11.70
C ASN A 140 6.75 -0.06 10.71
N LEU A 141 6.97 -1.19 10.03
CA LEU A 141 5.97 -1.80 9.14
C LEU A 141 4.73 -2.24 9.92
N LEU A 142 4.91 -2.94 11.04
CA LEU A 142 3.80 -3.39 11.88
C LEU A 142 3.01 -2.20 12.47
N ALA A 143 3.70 -1.18 12.96
CA ALA A 143 3.06 0.03 13.48
C ALA A 143 2.23 0.75 12.40
N SER A 144 2.78 0.84 11.18
CA SER A 144 2.10 1.44 10.02
C SER A 144 0.85 0.65 9.62
N GLU A 145 0.91 -0.67 9.70
CA GLU A 145 -0.23 -1.55 9.43
C GLU A 145 -1.33 -1.44 10.51
N LEU A 146 -0.94 -1.34 11.79
CA LEU A 146 -1.87 -1.06 12.89
C LEU A 146 -2.56 0.30 12.70
N TYR A 147 -1.81 1.32 12.28
CA TYR A 147 -2.40 2.62 11.94
C TYR A 147 -3.39 2.49 10.79
N ARG A 148 -2.99 1.86 9.67
CA ARG A 148 -3.83 1.68 8.49
C ARG A 148 -5.13 0.92 8.82
N SER A 149 -5.03 -0.17 9.56
CA SER A 149 -6.20 -0.97 9.97
C SER A 149 -7.13 -0.20 10.92
N SER A 150 -6.59 0.66 11.79
CA SER A 150 -7.41 1.53 12.64
C SER A 150 -8.31 2.50 11.84
N LEU A 151 -7.83 2.98 10.67
CA LEU A 151 -8.63 3.82 9.78
C LEU A 151 -9.78 3.06 9.15
N THR A 152 -9.58 1.79 8.79
CA THR A 152 -10.63 0.92 8.23
C THR A 152 -11.69 0.50 9.26
N GLY A 153 -11.36 0.57 10.56
CA GLY A 153 -12.31 0.33 11.65
C GLY A 153 -13.31 1.46 11.88
N LEU A 154 -13.14 2.63 11.24
CA LEU A 154 -14.00 3.82 11.40
C LEU A 154 -15.25 3.80 10.48
N ASN A 155 -15.58 2.67 9.86
CA ASN A 155 -16.81 2.53 9.10
C ASN A 155 -18.02 2.48 10.04
N PHE A 156 -18.54 3.65 10.44
CA PHE A 156 -19.91 3.72 10.95
C PHE A 156 -20.84 3.60 9.74
N ALA A 157 -21.56 2.49 9.62
CA ALA A 157 -22.74 2.45 8.77
C ALA A 157 -23.91 2.90 9.64
N THR A 158 -24.62 3.93 9.20
CA THR A 158 -25.87 4.31 9.86
C THR A 158 -26.95 3.27 9.60
N ASP A 159 -27.89 3.11 10.52
CA ASP A 159 -29.05 2.21 10.32
C ASP A 159 -29.79 2.52 9.01
N TYR A 160 -29.77 3.79 8.59
CA TYR A 160 -30.34 4.26 7.32
C TYR A 160 -29.62 3.69 6.09
N GLU A 161 -28.28 3.69 6.09
CA GLU A 161 -27.48 3.15 4.99
C GLU A 161 -27.61 1.62 4.88
N ILE A 162 -27.69 0.92 6.01
CA ILE A 162 -27.97 -0.52 6.05
C ILE A 162 -29.36 -0.79 5.45
N PHE A 163 -30.38 -0.04 5.86
CA PHE A 163 -31.74 -0.18 5.36
C PHE A 163 -31.85 0.07 3.84
N GLU A 164 -31.21 1.12 3.32
CA GLU A 164 -31.22 1.40 1.88
C GLU A 164 -30.46 0.33 1.08
N LEU A 165 -29.35 -0.21 1.59
CA LEU A 165 -28.65 -1.33 0.97
C LEU A 165 -29.52 -2.59 0.94
N THR A 166 -30.17 -2.94 2.06
CA THR A 166 -31.09 -4.08 2.13
C THR A 166 -32.24 -3.92 1.14
N LYS A 167 -32.84 -2.74 1.07
CA LYS A 167 -33.92 -2.41 0.12
C LYS A 167 -33.46 -2.51 -1.35
N LEU A 168 -32.23 -2.14 -1.66
CA LEU A 168 -31.65 -2.31 -3.00
C LEU A 168 -31.40 -3.79 -3.32
N LEU A 169 -30.96 -4.59 -2.36
CA LEU A 169 -30.72 -6.03 -2.53
C LEU A 169 -32.02 -6.83 -2.65
N GLU A 170 -33.06 -6.44 -1.92
CA GLU A 170 -34.39 -7.06 -1.96
C GLU A 170 -35.21 -6.62 -3.20
N LYS A 171 -34.71 -5.65 -3.96
CA LYS A 171 -35.34 -5.20 -5.21
C LYS A 171 -35.17 -6.26 -6.30
N SER A 172 -36.19 -7.09 -6.50
CA SER A 172 -36.32 -7.88 -7.72
C SER A 172 -36.63 -6.96 -8.91
N SER A 173 -36.07 -7.27 -10.08
CA SER A 173 -36.42 -6.61 -11.35
C SER A 173 -36.88 -7.67 -12.33
N ASP A 174 -38.13 -7.58 -12.76
CA ASP A 174 -38.62 -8.37 -13.88
C ASP A 174 -38.09 -7.75 -15.18
N ILE A 175 -37.18 -8.47 -15.83
CA ILE A 175 -36.59 -8.06 -17.10
C ILE A 175 -37.31 -8.81 -18.22
N GLU A 176 -38.22 -8.12 -18.90
CA GLU A 176 -38.83 -8.63 -20.13
C GLU A 176 -37.98 -8.20 -21.33
N PHE A 177 -37.47 -9.18 -22.09
CA PHE A 177 -36.70 -8.91 -23.31
C PHE A 177 -37.43 -9.45 -24.53
N THR A 178 -37.47 -8.65 -25.59
CA THR A 178 -37.90 -9.11 -26.92
C THR A 178 -36.67 -9.38 -27.77
N LYS A 179 -36.48 -10.63 -28.21
CA LYS A 179 -35.41 -10.98 -29.15
C LYS A 179 -35.80 -10.55 -30.56
N LEU A 180 -35.14 -9.50 -31.06
CA LEU A 180 -35.26 -9.08 -32.46
C LEU A 180 -34.22 -9.81 -33.31
N SER A 181 -34.68 -10.64 -34.26
CA SER A 181 -33.80 -11.27 -35.25
C SER A 181 -33.44 -10.26 -36.34
N TYR A 182 -32.14 -9.96 -36.48
CA TYR A 182 -31.61 -9.10 -37.53
C TYR A 182 -32.04 -9.53 -38.94
N ASN A 183 -32.02 -10.84 -39.20
CA ASN A 183 -32.41 -11.39 -40.51
C ASN A 183 -33.92 -11.25 -40.78
N GLY A 184 -34.76 -11.33 -39.74
CA GLY A 184 -36.22 -11.12 -39.85
C GLY A 184 -36.59 -9.66 -40.12
N LEU A 185 -35.87 -8.71 -39.54
CA LEU A 185 -36.01 -7.27 -39.79
C LEU A 185 -35.61 -6.89 -41.22
N LYS A 186 -34.51 -7.47 -41.72
CA LYS A 186 -34.03 -7.23 -43.10
C LYS A 186 -35.03 -7.69 -44.16
N MET A 187 -35.67 -8.84 -43.95
CA MET A 187 -36.71 -9.38 -44.86
C MET A 187 -37.97 -8.51 -44.91
N LYS A 188 -38.41 -7.96 -43.76
CA LYS A 188 -39.60 -7.11 -43.68
C LYS A 188 -39.41 -5.73 -44.33
N LEU A 189 -38.19 -5.20 -44.31
CA LEU A 189 -37.84 -3.93 -44.96
C LEU A 189 -37.67 -4.04 -46.48
N LEU A 190 -37.43 -5.25 -47.00
CA LEU A 190 -37.32 -5.50 -48.45
C LEU A 190 -38.67 -5.79 -49.13
N ASN A 191 -39.72 -6.10 -48.38
CA ASN A 191 -41.09 -6.36 -48.89
C ASN A 191 -42.01 -5.11 -48.91
N ILE A 192 -41.46 -3.91 -48.73
CA ILE A 192 -42.20 -2.62 -48.82
C ILE A 192 -41.76 -1.84 -50.09
N ARG A 193 -41.53 -2.55 -51.19
CA ARG A 193 -41.41 -1.95 -52.53
C ARG A 193 -42.35 -2.64 -53.49
#